data_AF-A0A933NX13-F1
#
_entry.id   AF-A0A933NX13-F1
#
_cell.length_a   1.000
_cell.length_b   1.000
_cell.length_c   1.000
_cell.angle_alpha   90.00
_cell.angle_beta   90.00
_cell.angle_gamma   90.00
#
_symmetry.space_group_name_H-M   'P 1'
#
loop_
_entity.id
_entity.type
_entity.pdbx_description
1 polymer ?
#
loop_
_entity_poly.entity_id
_entity_poly.type
_entity_poly.pdbx_seq_one_letter_code
_entity_poly.pdbx_strand_id
1 'polypeptide(L)'
;MTSKAAIFALLTLWGVGTAVPCTAWADDNTASESQSETDDAAAEDDLTDRVWVKAGDEAALPGVIKIFLSDGTLVQDSCWETHRLSPWLMTSASSVSWNEDGIDMKADIVTLTANELVLSLKLKGGDVEERYAPATVPYVCPDMPKG
;
A
#
# COMPACT_ATOMS: atom_id res chain seq x y z
N MET A 1 -7.17 28.79 -38.53
CA MET A 1 -7.13 27.68 -39.52
C MET A 1 -6.91 26.40 -38.71
N THR A 2 -7.98 25.85 -38.11
CA THR A 2 -8.77 24.69 -38.58
C THR A 2 -7.99 23.37 -38.66
N SER A 3 -8.34 22.48 -37.73
CA SER A 3 -7.89 21.10 -37.49
C SER A 3 -7.83 20.18 -38.71
N LYS A 4 -7.00 19.14 -38.61
CA LYS A 4 -7.22 17.86 -39.30
C LYS A 4 -6.94 16.69 -38.35
N ALA A 5 -8.02 16.01 -37.99
CA ALA A 5 -8.03 14.69 -37.41
C ALA A 5 -7.69 13.64 -38.49
N ALA A 6 -7.07 12.54 -38.08
CA ALA A 6 -7.06 11.30 -38.85
C ALA A 6 -7.19 10.13 -37.88
N ILE A 7 -8.41 9.59 -37.82
CA ILE A 7 -8.78 8.35 -37.16
C ILE A 7 -8.44 7.23 -38.13
N PHE A 8 -7.54 6.32 -37.74
CA PHE A 8 -7.35 5.05 -38.42
C PHE A 8 -8.15 3.97 -37.69
N ALA A 9 -9.25 3.55 -38.29
CA ALA A 9 -9.95 2.31 -37.98
C ALA A 9 -9.41 1.21 -38.90
N LEU A 10 -9.14 0.01 -38.38
CA LEU A 10 -9.38 -1.24 -39.11
C LEU A 10 -9.33 -2.44 -38.15
N LEU A 11 -10.53 -2.99 -37.93
CA LEU A 11 -10.83 -4.30 -37.35
C LEU A 11 -10.48 -5.43 -38.33
N THR A 12 -10.47 -6.65 -37.77
CA THR A 12 -10.45 -8.02 -38.36
C THR A 12 -9.14 -8.74 -38.02
N LEU A 13 -9.12 -9.99 -37.57
CA LEU A 13 -9.95 -11.12 -37.97
C LEU A 13 -9.87 -12.22 -36.89
N TRP A 14 -11.00 -12.83 -36.52
CA TRP A 14 -11.03 -14.08 -35.75
C TRP A 14 -10.58 -15.25 -36.62
N GLY A 15 -9.62 -16.04 -36.16
CA GLY A 15 -9.24 -17.31 -36.76
C GLY A 15 -9.21 -18.40 -35.70
N VAL A 16 -10.18 -19.32 -35.76
CA VAL A 16 -10.20 -20.60 -35.02
C VAL A 16 -10.01 -21.71 -36.05
N GLY A 17 -9.05 -22.62 -35.86
CA GLY A 17 -9.03 -23.87 -36.64
C GLY A 17 -7.72 -24.66 -36.72
N THR A 18 -7.62 -25.68 -35.86
CA THR A 18 -7.04 -27.02 -36.06
C THR A 18 -5.52 -27.24 -36.21
N ALA A 19 -5.04 -28.14 -35.35
CA ALA A 19 -3.67 -28.66 -35.20
C ALA A 19 -3.34 -29.84 -36.13
N VAL A 20 -2.05 -29.97 -36.51
CA VAL A 20 -1.37 -31.20 -37.00
C VAL A 20 0.12 -31.13 -36.55
N PRO A 21 0.78 -32.26 -36.18
CA PRO A 21 1.87 -32.28 -35.19
C PRO A 21 3.32 -32.27 -35.74
N CYS A 22 4.21 -32.05 -34.77
CA CYS A 22 5.67 -32.11 -34.67
C CYS A 22 6.51 -32.69 -35.83
N THR A 23 7.57 -31.96 -36.22
CA THR A 23 8.95 -32.47 -36.26
C THR A 23 9.94 -31.32 -36.02
N ALA A 24 11.01 -31.68 -35.33
CA ALA A 24 11.93 -30.81 -34.61
C ALA A 24 12.97 -30.12 -35.51
N TRP A 25 13.21 -28.84 -35.23
CA TRP A 25 14.54 -28.23 -35.32
C TRP A 25 14.87 -27.63 -33.96
N ALA A 26 15.94 -28.16 -33.36
CA ALA A 26 16.60 -27.57 -32.21
C ALA A 26 17.38 -26.36 -32.73
N ASP A 27 16.80 -25.18 -32.57
CA ASP A 27 17.56 -23.94 -32.57
C ASP A 27 18.00 -23.68 -31.13
N ASP A 28 19.33 -23.66 -30.95
CA ASP A 28 20.06 -23.24 -29.76
C ASP A 28 19.81 -21.73 -29.52
N ASN A 29 18.59 -21.41 -29.11
CA ASN A 29 18.29 -20.14 -28.49
C ASN A 29 17.56 -20.46 -27.20
N THR A 30 18.35 -20.77 -26.18
CA THR A 30 17.94 -20.69 -24.78
C THR A 30 17.50 -19.25 -24.53
N ALA A 31 16.27 -18.93 -24.93
CA ALA A 31 15.44 -18.00 -24.22
C ALA A 31 15.30 -18.64 -22.83
N SER A 32 16.23 -18.30 -21.94
CA SER A 32 15.93 -18.24 -20.53
C SER A 32 14.68 -17.38 -20.45
N GLU A 33 13.53 -18.05 -20.37
CA GLU A 33 12.46 -17.63 -19.51
C GLU A 33 13.12 -17.36 -18.16
N SER A 34 13.61 -16.13 -17.97
CA SER A 34 13.59 -15.52 -16.67
C SER A 34 12.11 -15.44 -16.31
N GLN A 35 11.59 -16.56 -15.82
CA GLN A 35 10.77 -16.54 -14.63
C GLN A 35 11.58 -15.70 -13.64
N SER A 36 11.33 -14.40 -13.65
CA SER A 36 11.49 -13.60 -12.45
C SER A 36 10.42 -14.12 -11.48
N GLU A 37 10.65 -15.33 -10.96
CA GLU A 37 10.54 -15.50 -9.52
C GLU A 37 11.53 -14.49 -8.95
N THR A 38 11.06 -13.26 -8.75
CA THR A 38 11.62 -12.43 -7.70
C THR A 38 11.19 -13.11 -6.41
N ASP A 39 11.90 -14.19 -6.14
CA ASP A 39 12.31 -14.65 -4.83
C ASP A 39 12.60 -13.40 -3.98
N ASP A 40 11.71 -13.13 -3.03
CA ASP A 40 12.02 -12.68 -1.66
C ASP A 40 13.23 -11.71 -1.49
N ALA A 41 13.35 -10.74 -2.38
CA ALA A 41 14.48 -9.79 -2.43
C ALA A 41 14.01 -8.35 -2.67
N ALA A 42 12.83 -8.03 -2.13
CA ALA A 42 12.36 -6.66 -1.95
C ALA A 42 11.28 -6.59 -0.85
N ALA A 43 11.61 -7.05 0.36
CA ALA A 43 11.04 -6.39 1.55
C ALA A 43 11.72 -5.01 1.71
N GLU A 44 11.75 -4.24 0.62
CA GLU A 44 12.09 -2.82 0.59
C GLU A 44 11.03 -2.12 1.45
N ASP A 45 11.41 -1.01 2.08
CA ASP A 45 10.65 -0.33 3.13
C ASP A 45 9.26 0.14 2.65
N ASP A 46 8.29 -0.78 2.60
CA ASP A 46 6.95 -0.50 2.11
C ASP A 46 6.05 -0.07 3.28
N LEU A 47 5.40 1.06 3.07
CA LEU A 47 4.36 1.57 3.95
C LEU A 47 3.16 0.62 3.97
N THR A 48 2.90 -0.03 2.83
CA THR A 48 1.64 -0.73 2.58
C THR A 48 1.59 -2.16 3.07
N ASP A 49 0.38 -2.68 3.21
CA ASP A 49 0.06 -4.08 3.55
C ASP A 49 0.74 -4.57 4.85
N ARG A 50 0.91 -3.63 5.79
CA ARG A 50 1.53 -3.86 7.10
C ARG A 50 0.71 -3.25 8.22
N VAL A 51 0.72 -3.93 9.37
CA VAL A 51 0.08 -3.43 10.60
C VAL A 51 1.08 -2.60 11.40
N TRP A 52 0.87 -1.29 11.46
CA TRP A 52 1.67 -0.34 12.24
C TRP A 52 0.98 -0.03 13.56
N VAL A 53 1.65 -0.29 14.69
CA VAL A 53 1.15 -0.01 16.03
C VAL A 53 1.89 1.19 16.60
N LYS A 54 1.17 2.17 17.12
CA LYS A 54 1.74 3.38 17.71
C LYS A 54 2.65 2.99 18.87
N ALA A 55 3.90 3.46 18.81
CA ALA A 55 4.91 3.19 19.81
C ALA A 55 4.93 4.27 20.90
N GLY A 56 5.40 3.90 22.08
CA GLY A 56 5.58 4.80 23.23
C GLY A 56 4.35 4.93 24.13
N ASP A 57 4.58 5.43 25.35
CA ASP A 57 3.58 5.56 26.40
C ASP A 57 2.62 6.75 26.18
N GLU A 58 2.88 7.58 25.18
CA GLU A 58 2.07 8.75 24.83
C GLU A 58 0.86 8.41 23.95
N ALA A 59 0.66 7.13 23.62
CA ALA A 59 -0.57 6.71 22.97
C ALA A 59 -1.75 6.94 23.92
N ALA A 60 -2.63 7.89 23.56
CA ALA A 60 -3.84 8.19 24.34
C ALA A 60 -4.73 6.97 24.56
N LEU A 61 -4.61 5.97 23.68
CA LEU A 61 -5.29 4.70 23.73
C LEU A 61 -4.30 3.56 23.47
N PRO A 62 -4.47 2.39 24.09
CA PRO A 62 -3.62 1.25 23.83
C PRO A 62 -3.83 0.72 22.41
N GLY A 63 -2.72 0.31 21.78
CA GLY A 63 -2.73 -0.37 20.49
C GLY A 63 -3.38 0.42 19.37
N VAL A 64 -3.13 1.74 19.29
CA VAL A 64 -3.49 2.53 18.10
C VAL A 64 -2.81 1.92 16.88
N ILE A 65 -3.60 1.56 15.87
CA ILE A 65 -3.17 0.86 14.67
C ILE A 65 -3.42 1.73 13.43
N LYS A 66 -2.48 1.70 12.49
CA LYS A 66 -2.68 2.14 11.10
C LYS A 66 -2.28 1.04 10.13
N ILE A 67 -3.13 0.74 9.16
CA ILE A 67 -2.86 -0.21 8.07
C ILE A 67 -3.13 0.50 6.76
N PHE A 68 -2.08 0.82 6.02
CA PHE A 68 -2.18 1.40 4.69
C PHE A 68 -2.27 0.25 3.69
N LEU A 69 -3.46 -0.08 3.18
CA LEU A 69 -3.60 -1.15 2.19
C LEU A 69 -3.25 -0.63 0.81
N SER A 70 -2.60 -1.46 0.01
CA SER A 70 -2.16 -1.13 -1.35
C SER A 70 -3.32 -0.85 -2.33
N ASP A 71 -4.56 -1.20 -1.95
CA ASP A 71 -5.79 -0.85 -2.66
C ASP A 71 -6.31 0.58 -2.39
N GLY A 72 -5.63 1.37 -1.55
CA GLY A 72 -6.04 2.72 -1.18
C GLY A 72 -6.97 2.79 0.04
N THR A 73 -7.15 1.70 0.78
CA THR A 73 -7.89 1.67 2.04
C THR A 73 -6.96 1.85 3.24
N LEU A 74 -7.24 2.82 4.11
CA LEU A 74 -6.57 3.01 5.39
C LEU A 74 -7.47 2.46 6.49
N VAL A 75 -6.98 1.47 7.22
CA VAL A 75 -7.62 1.00 8.46
C VAL A 75 -6.98 1.73 9.64
N GLN A 76 -7.80 2.42 10.41
CA GLN A 76 -7.41 3.02 11.69
C GLN A 76 -8.20 2.37 12.80
N ASP A 77 -7.53 1.98 13.87
CA ASP A 77 -8.19 1.37 15.03
C ASP A 77 -7.42 1.67 16.32
N SER A 78 -8.03 1.34 17.45
CA SER A 78 -7.33 1.22 18.73
C SER A 78 -7.99 0.12 19.54
N CYS A 79 -7.33 -0.39 20.59
CA CYS A 79 -7.86 -1.54 21.32
C CYS A 79 -9.22 -1.32 21.99
N TRP A 80 -9.61 -0.06 22.20
CA TRP A 80 -10.87 0.30 22.88
C TRP A 80 -11.83 1.11 22.02
N GLU A 81 -11.53 1.32 20.74
CA GLU A 81 -12.39 2.04 19.80
C GLU A 81 -12.91 1.14 18.69
N THR A 82 -13.77 1.70 17.85
CA THR A 82 -14.23 1.03 16.62
C THR A 82 -13.31 1.43 15.48
N HIS A 83 -12.97 0.46 14.62
CA HIS A 83 -12.19 0.73 13.42
C HIS A 83 -12.87 1.74 12.47
N ARG A 84 -12.04 2.50 11.77
CA ARG A 84 -12.40 3.38 10.66
C ARG A 84 -11.72 2.91 9.39
N LEU A 85 -12.47 2.98 8.28
CA LEU A 85 -11.94 2.81 6.93
C LEU A 85 -11.99 4.16 6.21
N SER A 86 -10.84 4.60 5.71
CA SER A 86 -10.69 5.87 5.01
C SER A 86 -9.98 5.66 3.67
N PRO A 87 -10.35 6.40 2.61
CA PRO A 87 -9.52 6.43 1.41
C PRO A 87 -8.20 7.13 1.73
N TRP A 88 -7.08 6.59 1.26
CA TRP A 88 -5.76 7.20 1.37
C TRP A 88 -4.99 7.12 0.05
N LEU A 89 -3.96 7.97 -0.06
CA LEU A 89 -3.04 7.95 -1.19
C LEU A 89 -1.68 8.55 -0.81
N MET A 90 -0.65 8.12 -1.53
CA MET A 90 0.64 8.83 -1.58
C MET A 90 0.47 10.11 -2.39
N THR A 91 0.77 11.25 -1.78
CA THR A 91 0.76 12.56 -2.45
C THR A 91 2.14 12.94 -3.01
N SER A 92 3.19 12.28 -2.52
CA SER A 92 4.56 12.38 -3.00
C SER A 92 5.31 11.09 -2.62
N ALA A 93 6.62 11.02 -2.87
CA ALA A 93 7.45 9.90 -2.41
C ALA A 93 7.56 9.81 -0.87
N SER A 94 7.29 10.90 -0.14
CA SER A 94 7.45 10.99 1.31
C SER A 94 6.28 11.68 2.01
N SER A 95 5.09 11.67 1.41
CA SER A 95 3.91 12.32 1.97
C SER A 95 2.64 11.54 1.64
N VAL A 96 1.75 11.40 2.62
CA VAL A 96 0.45 10.73 2.49
C VAL A 96 -0.68 11.67 2.82
N SER A 97 -1.86 11.38 2.27
CA SER A 97 -3.10 12.02 2.67
C SER A 97 -4.21 10.98 2.76
N TRP A 98 -5.13 11.19 3.69
CA TRP A 98 -6.34 10.38 3.84
C TRP A 98 -7.50 11.29 4.24
N ASN A 99 -8.73 10.86 3.95
CA ASN A 99 -9.91 11.63 4.29
C ASN A 99 -10.61 11.05 5.54
N GLU A 100 -10.85 11.90 6.53
CA GLU A 100 -11.65 11.58 7.71
C GLU A 100 -12.88 12.50 7.74
N ASP A 101 -14.06 11.94 7.52
CA ASP A 101 -15.35 12.65 7.59
C ASP A 101 -15.39 13.95 6.76
N GLY A 102 -14.78 13.94 5.57
CA GLY A 102 -14.71 15.09 4.66
C GLY A 102 -13.52 16.04 4.93
N ILE A 103 -12.66 15.70 5.87
CA ILE A 103 -11.45 16.46 6.21
C ILE A 103 -10.23 15.72 5.67
N ASP A 104 -9.45 16.40 4.83
CA ASP A 104 -8.19 15.85 4.33
C ASP A 104 -7.10 15.98 5.40
N MET A 105 -6.72 14.83 5.95
CA MET A 105 -5.57 14.68 6.81
C MET A 105 -4.31 14.52 5.95
N LYS A 106 -3.20 15.12 6.39
CA LYS A 106 -1.92 15.08 5.69
C LYS A 106 -0.81 14.75 6.65
N ALA A 107 0.13 13.92 6.20
CA ALA A 107 1.35 13.65 6.95
C ALA A 107 2.55 13.51 6.02
N ASP A 108 3.71 13.94 6.51
CA ASP A 108 4.99 13.58 5.90
C ASP A 108 5.52 12.29 6.53
N ILE A 109 6.11 11.44 5.71
CA ILE A 109 6.85 10.25 6.13
C ILE A 109 8.26 10.70 6.47
N VAL A 110 8.56 10.82 7.76
CA VAL A 110 9.87 11.24 8.27
C VAL A 110 10.86 10.07 8.25
N THR A 111 10.38 8.90 8.67
CA THR A 111 11.13 7.65 8.66
C THR A 111 10.19 6.55 8.17
N LEU A 112 10.68 5.71 7.26
CA LEU A 112 10.03 4.46 6.88
C LEU A 112 11.12 3.41 6.74
N THR A 113 11.09 2.43 7.62
CA THR A 113 11.98 1.28 7.61
C THR A 113 11.20 0.01 7.90
N ALA A 114 11.81 -1.15 7.71
CA ALA A 114 11.24 -2.42 8.15
C ALA A 114 10.88 -2.48 9.66
N ASN A 115 11.35 -1.57 10.53
CA ASN A 115 11.08 -1.62 11.98
C ASN A 115 10.44 -0.35 12.55
N GLU A 116 10.34 0.72 11.77
CA GLU A 116 9.89 2.01 12.27
C GLU A 116 9.20 2.80 11.16
N LEU A 117 8.04 3.37 11.50
CA LEU A 117 7.36 4.38 10.73
C LEU A 117 7.19 5.62 11.60
N VAL A 118 7.65 6.78 11.10
CA VAL A 118 7.45 8.08 11.75
C VAL A 118 6.67 8.98 10.80
N LEU A 119 5.50 9.43 11.25
CA LEU A 119 4.63 10.35 10.52
C LEU A 119 4.64 11.71 11.20
N SER A 120 4.84 12.78 10.42
CA SER A 120 4.63 14.16 10.86
C SER A 120 3.27 14.65 10.36
N LEU A 121 2.25 14.59 11.21
CA LEU A 121 0.88 15.00 10.89
C LEU A 121 0.77 16.52 10.85
N LYS A 122 0.25 17.05 9.75
CA LYS A 122 0.06 18.50 9.53
C LYS A 122 -1.29 18.94 10.08
N LEU A 123 -1.35 19.20 11.37
CA LEU A 123 -2.59 19.61 12.06
C LEU A 123 -2.69 21.13 12.17
N LYS A 124 -3.91 21.65 12.39
CA LYS A 124 -4.15 23.10 12.57
C LYS A 124 -3.37 23.70 13.75
N GLY A 125 -3.07 22.88 14.77
CA GLY A 125 -2.30 23.27 15.96
C GLY A 125 -0.78 23.22 15.77
N GLY A 126 -0.29 22.82 14.59
CA GLY A 126 1.11 22.55 14.32
C GLY A 126 1.34 21.08 13.98
N ASP A 127 2.59 20.77 13.67
CA ASP A 127 3.00 19.43 13.27
C ASP A 127 3.12 18.53 14.52
N VAL A 128 2.53 17.34 14.45
CA VAL A 128 2.61 16.32 15.50
C VAL A 128 3.31 15.09 14.95
N GLU A 129 4.39 14.67 15.59
CA GLU A 129 5.04 13.41 15.25
C GLU A 129 4.30 12.23 15.90
N GLU A 130 4.04 11.21 15.11
CA GLU A 130 3.57 9.92 15.57
C GLU A 130 4.57 8.85 15.15
N ARG A 131 4.95 7.99 16.09
CA ARG A 131 5.90 6.91 15.88
C ARG A 131 5.18 5.58 15.95
N TYR A 132 5.53 4.67 15.07
CA TYR A 132 4.92 3.37 14.92
C TYR A 132 5.99 2.29 14.75
N ALA A 133 5.70 1.11 15.27
CA ALA A 133 6.46 -0.11 15.03
C ALA A 133 5.55 -1.16 14.38
N PRO A 134 6.11 -2.14 13.65
CA PRO A 134 5.33 -3.27 13.16
C PRO A 134 4.65 -4.02 14.31
N ALA A 135 3.42 -4.47 14.10
CA ALA A 135 2.73 -5.32 15.07
C ALA A 135 3.52 -6.61 15.34
N THR A 136 3.58 -7.01 16.61
CA THR A 136 4.05 -8.35 16.95
C THR A 136 2.95 -9.37 16.68
N VAL A 137 3.31 -10.58 16.26
CA VAL A 137 2.34 -11.65 16.01
C VAL A 137 2.73 -12.88 16.85
N PRO A 138 1.81 -13.41 17.68
CA PRO A 138 0.44 -12.95 17.90
C PRO A 138 0.39 -11.68 18.76
N TYR A 139 -0.61 -10.82 18.50
CA TYR A 139 -0.97 -9.68 19.36
C TYR A 139 -2.47 -9.71 19.63
N VAL A 140 -2.84 -9.45 20.88
CA VAL A 140 -4.23 -9.33 21.34
C VAL A 140 -4.34 -8.03 22.11
N CYS A 141 -5.32 -7.22 21.72
CA CYS A 141 -5.64 -5.99 22.42
C CYS A 141 -6.07 -6.26 23.87
N PRO A 142 -5.57 -5.48 24.85
CA PRO A 142 -6.01 -5.61 26.23
C PRO A 142 -7.48 -5.16 26.37
N ASP A 143 -8.23 -5.87 27.20
CA ASP A 143 -9.58 -5.47 27.56
C ASP A 143 -9.58 -4.09 28.24
N MET A 144 -10.64 -3.32 27.99
CA MET A 144 -10.87 -2.08 28.71
C MET A 144 -11.07 -2.37 30.21
N PRO A 145 -10.37 -1.66 31.11
CA PRO A 145 -10.53 -1.83 32.55
C PRO A 145 -11.99 -1.66 32.96
N LYS A 146 -12.50 -2.58 33.79
CA LYS A 146 -13.82 -2.43 34.41
C LYS A 146 -13.66 -1.49 35.60
N GLY A 147 -14.35 -0.35 35.54
CA GLY A 147 -14.49 0.58 36.67
C GLY A 147 -15.39 0.05 37.78
#